data_AF-A0A1F0GG62-F1
#
_entry.id   AF-A0A1F0GG62-F1
#
_cell.length_a   1.000
_cell.length_b   1.000
_cell.length_c   1.000
_cell.angle_alpha   90.00
_cell.angle_beta   90.00
_cell.angle_gamma   90.00
#
_symmetry.space_group_name_H-M   'P 1'
#
loop_
_entity.id
_entity.type
_entity.pdbx_description
1 polymer ?
#
loop_
_entity_poly.entity_id
_entity_poly.type
_entity_poly.pdbx_seq_one_letter_code
_entity_poly.pdbx_strand_id
1 'polypeptide(L)' 'MKELKTSEAQRRATRKWEQNNPEAKRYSRNKGNARTFARKYAKTLEEVEELVEIFKNENPNYKA' A
#
# COMPACT_ATOMS: atom_id res chain seq x y z
N MET A 1 -26.28 -17.21 -1.23
CA MET A 1 -25.18 -16.23 -1.44
C MET A 1 -24.61 -15.85 -0.09
N LYS A 2 -23.29 -15.78 0.08
CA LYS A 2 -22.69 -15.31 1.34
C LYS A 2 -22.96 -13.81 1.44
N GLU A 3 -23.70 -13.40 2.47
CA GLU A 3 -24.03 -11.99 2.67
C GLU A 3 -22.74 -11.22 2.98
N LEU A 4 -22.48 -10.18 2.20
CA LEU A 4 -21.24 -9.42 2.30
C LEU A 4 -21.50 -8.21 3.17
N LYS A 5 -20.55 -7.89 4.07
CA LYS A 5 -20.62 -6.71 4.96
C LYS A 5 -20.70 -5.38 4.21
N THR A 6 -20.41 -5.35 2.91
CA THR A 6 -20.35 -4.15 2.09
C THR A 6 -21.31 -4.31 0.93
N SER A 7 -22.16 -3.31 0.70
CA SER A 7 -23.17 -3.38 -0.36
C SER A 7 -22.53 -3.35 -1.76
N GLU A 8 -23.23 -3.89 -2.76
CA GLU A 8 -22.78 -3.82 -4.16
C GLU A 8 -22.63 -2.37 -4.65
N ALA A 9 -23.49 -1.45 -4.19
CA ALA A 9 -23.40 -0.04 -4.50
C ALA A 9 -22.08 0.59 -4.00
N GLN A 10 -21.70 0.31 -2.74
CA GLN A 10 -20.44 0.78 -2.16
C GLN A 10 -19.23 0.24 -2.92
N ARG A 11 -19.25 -1.05 -3.28
CA ARG A 11 -18.16 -1.67 -4.05
C ARG A 11 -17.99 -1.07 -5.44
N ARG A 12 -19.10 -0.79 -6.13
CA ARG A 12 -19.07 -0.10 -7.43
C ARG A 12 -18.50 1.31 -7.30
N ALA A 13 -18.89 2.04 -6.25
CA ALA A 13 -18.36 3.37 -5.98
C ALA A 13 -16.83 3.33 -5.73
N THR A 14 -16.35 2.41 -4.88
CA THR A 14 -14.90 2.22 -4.65
C THR A 14 -14.18 1.87 -5.94
N ARG A 15 -14.68 0.92 -6.73
CA ARG A 15 -14.07 0.54 -8.02
C ARG A 15 -14.00 1.71 -9.00
N LYS A 16 -15.07 2.51 -9.09
CA LYS A 16 -15.09 3.70 -9.95
C LYS A 16 -14.07 4.74 -9.49
N TRP A 17 -13.99 4.98 -8.18
CA TRP A 17 -12.97 5.88 -7.63
C TRP A 17 -11.56 5.37 -7.93
N GLU A 18 -11.31 4.07 -7.73
CA GLU A 18 -10.02 3.43 -8.03
C GLU A 18 -9.63 3.52 -9.51
N GLN A 19 -10.59 3.37 -10.42
CA GLN A 19 -10.37 3.52 -11.86
C GLN A 19 -10.03 4.96 -12.24
N ASN A 20 -10.69 5.93 -11.61
CA ASN A 20 -10.45 7.35 -11.87
C ASN A 20 -9.19 7.90 -11.17
N ASN A 21 -8.66 7.19 -10.17
CA ASN A 21 -7.52 7.64 -9.34
C ASN A 21 -6.42 6.57 -9.26
N PRO A 22 -5.81 6.17 -10.39
CA PRO A 22 -4.85 5.07 -10.44
C PRO A 22 -3.61 5.32 -9.55
N GLU A 23 -3.09 6.54 -9.55
CA GLU A 23 -1.90 6.90 -8.75
C GLU A 23 -2.20 6.90 -7.24
N ALA A 24 -3.33 7.48 -6.82
CA ALA A 24 -3.74 7.47 -5.41
C ALA A 24 -3.98 6.05 -4.88
N LYS A 25 -4.56 5.19 -5.73
CA LYS A 25 -4.71 3.76 -5.44
C LYS A 25 -3.35 3.08 -5.31
N ARG A 26 -2.43 3.30 -6.26
CA ARG A 26 -1.08 2.71 -6.25
C ARG A 26 -0.32 3.12 -4.98
N TYR A 27 -0.33 4.41 -4.65
CA TYR A 27 0.25 4.95 -3.42
C TYR A 27 -0.31 4.25 -2.18
N SER A 28 -1.65 4.21 -2.05
CA SER A 28 -2.31 3.62 -0.88
C SER A 28 -2.01 2.13 -0.73
N ARG A 29 -2.01 1.38 -1.84
CA ARG A 29 -1.67 -0.04 -1.87
C ARG A 29 -0.22 -0.29 -1.47
N ASN A 30 0.73 0.43 -2.05
CA ASN A 30 2.15 0.26 -1.76
C ASN A 30 2.46 0.61 -0.30
N LYS A 31 1.88 1.70 0.22
CA LYS A 31 1.99 2.09 1.64
C LYS A 31 1.43 1.02 2.57
N GLY A 32 0.28 0.43 2.22
CA GLY A 32 -0.32 -0.68 2.96
C GLY A 32 0.53 -1.95 2.94
N ASN A 33 1.09 -2.28 1.79
CA ASN A 33 1.97 -3.43 1.60
C ASN A 33 3.26 -3.29 2.42
N ALA A 34 3.93 -2.14 2.36
CA ALA A 34 5.15 -1.88 3.15
C ALA A 34 4.90 -2.03 4.66
N ARG A 35 3.78 -1.47 5.16
CA ARG A 35 3.36 -1.66 6.56
C ARG A 35 3.09 -3.11 6.90
N THR A 36 2.48 -3.85 5.99
CA THR A 36 2.14 -5.25 6.21
C THR A 36 3.39 -6.11 6.21
N PHE A 37 4.35 -5.82 5.34
CA PHE A 37 5.66 -6.46 5.31
C PHE A 37 6.35 -6.30 6.66
N ALA A 38 6.57 -5.07 7.11
CA ALA A 38 7.23 -4.80 8.40
C ALA A 38 6.49 -5.42 9.60
N ARG A 39 5.15 -5.48 9.57
CA ARG A 39 4.36 -6.00 10.69
C ARG A 39 4.32 -7.53 10.76
N LYS A 40 4.34 -8.22 9.61
CA LYS A 40 3.95 -9.64 9.53
C LYS A 40 4.94 -10.55 8.81
N TYR A 41 5.76 -10.00 7.91
CA TYR A 41 6.55 -10.81 6.98
C TYR A 41 8.05 -10.63 7.16
N ALA A 42 8.51 -9.44 7.58
CA ALA A 42 9.90 -9.23 7.93
C ALA A 42 10.29 -10.23 9.03
N LYS A 43 11.35 -10.99 8.76
CA LYS A 43 11.92 -12.00 9.67
C LYS A 43 13.01 -11.40 10.54
N THR A 44 13.69 -10.37 10.04
CA THR A 44 14.75 -9.69 10.78
C THR A 44 14.60 -8.17 10.65
N LEU A 45 15.31 -7.45 11.51
CA LEU A 45 15.35 -5.98 11.46
C LEU A 45 16.11 -5.51 10.20
N GLU A 46 17.15 -6.24 9.78
CA GLU A 46 17.95 -5.85 8.60
C GLU A 46 17.09 -5.76 7.33
N GLU A 47 16.11 -6.65 7.14
CA GLU A 47 15.19 -6.58 5.99
C GLU A 47 14.37 -5.27 5.95
N VAL A 48 14.09 -4.66 7.11
CA VAL A 48 13.38 -3.38 7.18
C VAL A 48 14.35 -2.22 7.02
N GLU A 49 15.56 -2.33 7.55
CA GLU A 49 16.62 -1.33 7.39
C GLU A 49 17.07 -1.20 5.94
N GLU A 50 17.17 -2.30 5.20
CA GLU A 50 17.43 -2.31 3.74
C GLU A 50 16.40 -1.44 2.99
N LEU A 51 15.11 -1.56 3.34
CA LEU A 51 14.06 -0.73 2.72
C LEU A 51 14.24 0.76 3.05
N VAL A 52 14.76 1.09 4.23
CA VAL A 52 15.08 2.47 4.61
C VAL A 52 16.29 2.99 3.83
N GLU A 53 17.30 2.16 3.60
CA GLU A 53 18.45 2.52 2.77
C GLU A 53 18.04 2.78 1.32
N ILE A 54 17.24 1.89 0.73
CA ILE A 54 16.64 2.09 -0.61
C ILE A 54 15.87 3.41 -0.64
N PHE A 55 15.06 3.69 0.38
CA PHE A 55 14.31 4.96 0.47
C PHE A 55 15.24 6.18 0.49
N LYS A 56 16.36 6.13 1.23
CA LYS A 56 17.30 7.25 1.31
C LYS A 56 18.10 7.44 0.01
N ASN A 57 18.50 6.36 -0.64
CA ASN A 57 19.43 6.40 -1.77
C ASN A 57 18.72 6.55 -3.13
N GLU A 58 17.52 5.97 -3.28
CA GLU A 58 16.86 5.85 -4.58
C GLU A 58 15.58 6.68 -4.70
N ASN A 59 14.96 7.09 -3.60
CA ASN A 59 13.71 7.82 -3.68
C ASN A 59 13.94 9.30 -4.03
N PRO A 60 13.52 9.78 -5.22
CA PRO A 60 13.72 11.18 -5.61
C PRO A 60 12.94 12.17 -4.72
N ASN A 61 11.98 11.69 -3.92
CA ASN A 61 11.24 12.51 -2.96
C ASN A 61 11.95 12.67 -1.62
N TYR A 62 12.97 11.84 -1.34
CA TYR A 62 13.76 12.00 -0.13
C TYR A 62 14.69 13.21 -0.31
N LYS A 63 14.54 14.19 0.58
CA LYS A 63 15.45 15.33 0.71
C LYS A 63 16.10 15.21 2.08
N ALA A 64 17.41 15.01 2.09
CA ALA A 64 18.22 14.91 3.30
C ALA A 64 18.24 16.25 4.06
#